data_AF-A0A353CDU1-F1
#
_entry.id   AF-A0A353CDU1-F1
#
_cell.length_a   1.000
_cell.length_b   1.000
_cell.length_c   1.000
_cell.angle_alpha   90.00
_cell.angle_beta   90.00
_cell.angle_gamma   90.00
#
_symmetry.space_group_name_H-M   'P 1'
#
loop_
_entity.id
_entity.type
_entity.pdbx_description
1 polymer ?
#
loop_
_entity_poly.entity_id
_entity_poly.type
_entity_poly.pdbx_seq_one_letter_code
_entity_poly.pdbx_strand_id
1 'polypeptide(L)'
;MSDRIFNFSSGPAMLPLPVLERARDEILSLNGLGMSVMEISHRSSHFERVLHNAESGLRRLLGIPGNYRVLFLQGGASLQFSMVPMNLLDRDNVADYVITGAWGEKALAEA
;
A
#
# COMPACT_ATOMS: atom_id res chain seq x y z
N MET A 1 18.86 4.44 -26.88
CA MET A 1 17.45 4.15 -26.54
C MET A 1 17.49 3.28 -25.30
N SER A 2 16.65 3.56 -24.30
CA SER A 2 16.63 2.78 -23.04
C SER A 2 16.17 1.35 -23.34
N ASP A 3 16.85 0.33 -22.80
CA ASP A 3 16.47 -1.10 -22.90
C ASP A 3 15.16 -1.45 -22.15
N ARG A 4 14.36 -0.44 -21.76
CA ARG A 4 13.08 -0.64 -21.07
C ARG A 4 11.98 -1.00 -22.05
N ILE A 5 11.34 -2.13 -21.79
CA ILE A 5 10.13 -2.56 -22.50
C ILE A 5 8.93 -1.64 -22.19
N PHE A 6 8.03 -1.53 -23.16
CA PHE A 6 6.69 -0.97 -22.92
C PHE A 6 5.85 -2.01 -22.17
N ASN A 7 5.85 -1.93 -20.84
CA ASN A 7 5.11 -2.85 -19.99
C ASN A 7 3.69 -2.30 -19.73
N PHE A 8 2.68 -2.98 -20.30
CA PHE A 8 1.25 -2.69 -20.14
C PHE A 8 0.53 -3.63 -19.15
N SER A 9 1.26 -4.26 -18.23
CA SER A 9 0.68 -5.15 -17.22
C SER A 9 -0.35 -4.44 -16.33
N SER A 10 -1.42 -5.16 -15.98
CA SER A 10 -2.52 -4.68 -15.12
C SER A 10 -2.26 -4.82 -13.61
N GLY A 11 -1.20 -5.54 -13.21
CA GLY A 11 -0.84 -5.75 -11.80
C GLY A 11 -0.02 -7.03 -11.57
N PRO A 12 1.20 -6.97 -10.99
CA PRO A 12 1.99 -5.77 -10.72
C PRO A 12 2.25 -4.94 -12.00
N ALA A 13 2.46 -3.64 -11.84
CA ALA A 13 2.53 -2.67 -12.95
C ALA A 13 3.86 -1.88 -12.94
N MET A 14 4.04 -0.98 -13.91
CA MET A 14 5.26 -0.16 -14.00
C MET A 14 5.41 0.85 -12.86
N LEU A 15 6.64 0.97 -12.37
CA LEU A 15 7.08 2.07 -11.52
C LEU A 15 7.80 3.15 -12.35
N PRO A 16 7.69 4.44 -11.95
CA PRO A 16 8.50 5.52 -12.53
C PRO A 16 10.00 5.22 -12.44
N LEU A 17 10.74 5.45 -13.52
CA LEU A 17 12.19 5.21 -13.56
C LEU A 17 12.96 5.90 -12.42
N PRO A 18 12.70 7.18 -12.07
CA PRO A 18 13.44 7.85 -11.00
C PRO A 18 13.26 7.18 -9.62
N VAL A 19 12.13 6.50 -9.39
CA VAL A 19 11.88 5.77 -8.14
C VAL A 19 12.75 4.52 -8.08
N LEU A 20 12.85 3.78 -9.19
CA LEU A 20 13.68 2.59 -9.29
C LEU A 20 15.17 2.91 -9.16
N GLU A 21 15.63 4.00 -9.79
CA GLU A 21 17.02 4.45 -9.71
C GLU A 21 17.39 4.85 -8.28
N ARG A 22 16.52 5.62 -7.60
CA ARG A 22 16.74 5.97 -6.20
C ARG A 22 16.76 4.74 -5.29
N ALA A 23 15.82 3.80 -5.48
CA ALA A 23 15.80 2.57 -4.69
C ALA A 23 17.06 1.72 -4.93
N ARG A 24 17.53 1.61 -6.18
CA ARG A 24 18.80 0.95 -6.53
C ARG A 24 19.98 1.59 -5.79
N ASP A 25 20.08 2.92 -5.83
CA ASP A 25 21.20 3.65 -5.26
C ASP A 25 21.23 3.57 -3.72
N GLU A 26 20.07 3.48 -3.07
CA GLU A 26 19.94 3.41 -1.62
C GLU A 26 19.78 1.97 -1.06
N ILE A 27 19.71 0.93 -1.90
CA ILE A 27 19.35 -0.43 -1.44
C ILE A 27 20.32 -1.01 -0.41
N LEU A 28 21.61 -0.68 -0.53
CA LEU A 28 22.68 -1.12 0.37
C LEU A 28 22.82 -0.22 1.61
N SER A 29 22.36 1.03 1.52
CA SER A 29 22.55 2.03 2.57
C SER A 29 21.48 3.11 2.47
N LEU A 30 20.43 2.97 3.27
CA LEU A 30 19.32 3.92 3.31
C LEU A 30 19.84 5.29 3.75
N ASN A 31 19.80 6.28 2.85
CA ASN A 31 20.30 7.64 3.12
C ASN A 31 21.70 7.70 3.77
N GLY A 32 22.61 6.79 3.41
CA GLY A 32 23.97 6.76 3.96
C GLY A 32 24.10 6.18 5.37
N LEU A 33 23.06 5.52 5.90
CA LEU A 33 23.06 4.93 7.25
C LEU A 33 24.06 3.76 7.42
N GLY A 34 24.54 3.19 6.32
CA GLY A 34 25.38 2.00 6.32
C GLY A 34 24.59 0.69 6.51
N MET A 35 23.26 0.76 6.44
CA MET A 35 22.37 -0.40 6.53
C MET A 35 21.27 -0.29 5.48
N SER A 36 20.88 -1.42 4.89
CA SER A 36 19.73 -1.50 4.00
C SER A 36 18.43 -1.21 4.75
N VAL A 37 17.44 -0.62 4.09
CA VAL A 37 16.07 -0.51 4.63
C VAL A 37 15.49 -1.86 5.04
N MET A 38 15.97 -2.96 4.45
CA MET A 38 15.53 -4.32 4.73
C MET A 38 16.15 -4.91 6.01
N GLU A 39 17.21 -4.30 6.54
CA GLU A 39 17.95 -4.77 7.73
C GLU A 39 17.60 -3.95 8.99
N ILE A 40 17.00 -2.78 8.79
CA ILE A 40 16.65 -1.85 9.86
C ILE A 40 15.41 -2.35 10.60
N SER A 41 15.45 -2.30 11.93
CA SER A 41 14.28 -2.56 12.77
C SER A 41 13.11 -1.64 12.41
N HIS A 42 11.92 -2.22 12.24
CA HIS A 42 10.67 -1.47 12.01
C HIS A 42 10.29 -0.53 13.17
N ARG A 43 10.93 -0.67 14.34
CA ARG A 43 10.76 0.20 15.51
C ARG A 43 11.86 1.25 15.66
N SER A 44 12.81 1.30 14.74
CA SER A 44 13.85 2.32 14.77
C SER A 44 13.30 3.66 14.29
N SER A 45 13.85 4.76 14.79
CA SER A 45 13.52 6.11 14.30
C SER A 45 13.79 6.28 12.80
N HIS A 46 14.75 5.54 12.25
CA HIS A 46 15.05 5.52 10.81
C HIS A 46 13.87 4.95 10.00
N PHE A 47 13.32 3.80 10.40
CA PHE A 47 12.17 3.23 9.71
C PHE A 47 10.87 3.99 9.99
N GLU A 48 10.66 4.45 11.23
CA GLU A 48 9.52 5.31 11.58
C GLU A 48 9.45 6.56 10.69
N ARG A 49 10.62 7.16 10.36
CA ARG A 49 10.69 8.28 9.44
C ARG A 49 10.26 7.91 8.01
N VAL A 50 10.61 6.72 7.53
CA VAL A 50 10.14 6.21 6.22
C VAL A 50 8.62 6.08 6.22
N LEU A 51 8.06 5.45 7.27
CA LEU A 51 6.63 5.25 7.43
C LEU A 51 5.86 6.57 7.54
N HIS A 52 6.36 7.50 8.35
CA HIS A 52 5.78 8.83 8.53
C HIS A 52 5.78 9.63 7.23
N ASN A 53 6.87 9.58 6.47
CA ASN A 53 6.96 10.26 5.18
C ASN A 53 5.95 9.68 4.17
N ALA A 54 5.77 8.36 4.15
CA ALA A 54 4.77 7.70 3.30
C ALA A 54 3.35 8.11 3.67
N GLU A 55 2.98 8.04 4.97
CA GLU A 55 1.66 8.49 5.44
C GLU A 55 1.41 9.97 5.14
N SER A 56 2.37 10.83 5.50
CA SER A 56 2.26 12.27 5.31
C SER A 56 2.16 12.63 3.82
N GLY A 57 2.88 11.92 2.95
CA GLY A 57 2.74 12.04 1.49
C GLY A 57 1.33 11.73 1.01
N LEU A 58 0.76 10.60 1.45
CA LEU A 58 -0.60 10.20 1.11
C LEU A 58 -1.64 11.22 1.59
N ARG A 59 -1.51 11.68 2.85
CA ARG A 59 -2.41 12.68 3.43
C ARG A 59 -2.39 13.99 2.65
N ARG A 60 -1.21 14.48 2.28
CA ARG A 60 -1.09 15.70 1.46
C ARG A 60 -1.69 15.53 0.08
N LEU A 61 -1.44 14.39 -0.58
CA LEU A 61 -1.91 14.14 -1.94
C LEU A 61 -3.43 14.03 -2.03
N LEU A 62 -4.04 13.34 -1.07
CA LEU A 62 -5.48 13.04 -1.07
C LEU A 62 -6.32 13.96 -0.16
N GLY A 63 -5.69 14.86 0.58
CA GLY A 63 -6.38 15.75 1.52
C GLY A 63 -7.01 15.03 2.72
N ILE A 64 -6.39 13.94 3.21
CA ILE A 64 -6.97 13.10 4.27
C ILE A 64 -6.98 13.86 5.61
N PRO A 65 -8.15 14.09 6.24
CA PRO A 65 -8.24 14.87 7.47
C PRO A 65 -7.77 14.10 8.72
N GLY A 66 -7.53 14.84 9.81
CA GLY A 66 -6.92 14.29 11.03
C GLY A 66 -7.79 13.29 11.80
N ASN A 67 -9.09 13.25 11.52
CA ASN A 67 -10.03 12.29 12.09
C ASN A 67 -10.03 10.92 11.36
N TYR A 68 -9.23 10.75 10.30
CA TYR A 68 -9.01 9.45 9.65
C TYR A 68 -7.66 8.86 10.05
N ARG A 69 -7.56 7.52 10.00
CA ARG A 69 -6.31 6.77 10.19
C ARG A 69 -5.88 6.15 8.87
N VAL A 70 -4.58 6.20 8.59
CA VAL A 70 -3.96 5.51 7.45
C VAL A 70 -3.31 4.25 7.97
N LEU A 71 -3.68 3.09 7.42
CA LEU A 71 -3.17 1.79 7.83
C LEU A 71 -2.39 1.15 6.68
N PHE A 72 -1.22 0.59 6.98
CA PHE A 72 -0.42 -0.20 6.03
C PHE A 72 -0.56 -1.68 6.39
N LEU A 73 -1.51 -2.36 5.74
CA LEU A 73 -1.85 -3.76 6.02
C LEU A 73 -1.34 -4.70 4.91
N GLN A 74 -1.01 -5.93 5.28
CA GLN A 74 -0.66 -6.99 4.33
C GLN A 74 -1.91 -7.69 3.78
N GLY A 75 -1.73 -8.68 2.90
CA GLY A 75 -2.82 -9.50 2.34
C GLY A 75 -3.53 -8.91 1.12
N GLY A 76 -3.14 -7.71 0.68
CA GLY A 76 -3.69 -7.05 -0.49
C GLY A 76 -5.17 -6.69 -0.36
N ALA A 77 -5.78 -6.24 -1.46
CA ALA A 77 -7.19 -5.87 -1.48
C ALA A 77 -8.12 -7.06 -1.18
N SER A 78 -7.74 -8.27 -1.64
CA SER A 78 -8.57 -9.46 -1.43
C SER A 78 -8.77 -9.80 0.05
N LEU A 79 -7.75 -9.66 0.91
CA LEU A 79 -7.93 -9.88 2.34
C LEU A 79 -8.90 -8.87 2.97
N GLN A 80 -8.98 -7.66 2.40
CA GLN A 80 -9.91 -6.65 2.89
C GLN A 80 -11.37 -6.98 2.57
N PHE A 81 -11.65 -7.84 1.58
CA PHE A 81 -13.01 -8.28 1.28
C PHE A 81 -13.67 -8.96 2.48
N SER A 82 -12.92 -9.78 3.24
CA SER A 82 -13.40 -10.40 4.48
C SER A 82 -13.14 -9.51 5.71
N MET A 83 -12.01 -8.79 5.76
CA MET A 83 -11.66 -8.01 6.95
C MET A 83 -12.65 -6.86 7.22
N VAL A 84 -13.21 -6.25 6.18
CA VAL A 84 -14.21 -5.18 6.30
C VAL A 84 -15.50 -5.66 6.99
N PRO A 85 -16.24 -6.68 6.48
CA PRO A 85 -17.44 -7.16 7.14
C PRO A 85 -17.14 -7.75 8.53
N MET A 86 -16.02 -8.47 8.71
CA MET A 86 -15.65 -9.00 10.04
C MET A 86 -15.48 -7.92 11.12
N ASN A 87 -15.14 -6.69 10.76
CA ASN A 87 -14.94 -5.59 11.71
C ASN A 87 -16.13 -4.62 11.79
N LEU A 88 -16.95 -4.52 10.74
CA LEU A 88 -17.99 -3.49 10.63
C LEU A 88 -19.43 -4.03 10.58
N LEU A 89 -19.62 -5.30 10.25
CA LEU A 89 -20.96 -5.91 10.17
C LEU A 89 -21.38 -6.47 11.53
N ASP A 90 -22.34 -5.79 12.15
CA ASP A 90 -23.00 -6.31 13.36
C ASP A 90 -23.94 -7.47 13.03
N ARG A 91 -24.22 -8.32 14.04
CA ARG A 91 -25.06 -9.53 13.90
C ARG A 91 -26.46 -9.26 13.37
N ASP A 92 -27.02 -8.10 13.70
CA ASP A 92 -28.40 -7.73 13.35
C ASP A 92 -28.48 -6.83 12.11
N ASN A 93 -27.36 -6.62 11.42
CA ASN A 93 -27.26 -5.79 10.23
C ASN A 93 -26.96 -6.63 8.98
N VAL A 94 -27.10 -5.99 7.82
CA VAL A 94 -26.74 -6.55 6.50
C VAL A 94 -25.68 -5.66 5.84
N ALA A 95 -24.83 -6.26 5.00
CA ALA A 95 -23.88 -5.53 4.20
C ALA A 95 -24.42 -5.36 2.77
N ASP A 96 -24.62 -4.12 2.35
CA ASP A 96 -25.03 -3.80 0.98
C ASP A 96 -23.82 -3.68 0.05
N TYR A 97 -23.87 -4.36 -1.10
CA TYR A 97 -22.80 -4.35 -2.11
C TYR A 97 -23.28 -3.73 -3.43
N VAL A 98 -22.49 -2.80 -3.97
CA VAL A 98 -22.67 -2.27 -5.32
C VAL A 98 -21.80 -3.08 -6.29
N ILE A 99 -22.41 -4.01 -7.03
CA ILE A 99 -21.69 -4.90 -7.94
C ILE A 99 -21.57 -4.27 -9.32
N THR A 100 -20.36 -3.84 -9.69
CA THR A 100 -20.07 -3.22 -11.00
C THR A 100 -19.08 -4.03 -11.85
N GLY A 101 -18.80 -5.28 -11.46
CA GLY A 101 -17.94 -6.20 -12.22
C GLY A 101 -17.16 -7.17 -11.33
N ALA A 102 -16.11 -7.76 -11.89
CA ALA A 102 -15.40 -8.91 -11.31
C ALA A 102 -14.86 -8.69 -9.88
N TRP A 103 -14.46 -7.47 -9.53
CA TRP A 103 -13.99 -7.17 -8.16
C TRP A 103 -15.13 -7.11 -7.15
N GLY A 104 -16.30 -6.61 -7.53
CA GLY A 104 -17.49 -6.61 -6.67
C GLY A 104 -18.00 -8.03 -6.43
N GLU A 105 -18.04 -8.86 -7.49
CA GLU A 105 -18.43 -10.27 -7.39
C GLU A 105 -17.50 -11.06 -6.46
N LYS A 106 -16.19 -10.84 -6.56
CA LYS A 106 -15.21 -11.47 -5.65
C LYS A 106 -15.35 -10.97 -4.22
N ALA A 107 -15.59 -9.67 -4.02
CA ALA A 107 -15.77 -9.12 -2.69
C ALA A 107 -17.01 -9.71 -2.00
N LEU A 108 -18.11 -9.88 -2.73
CA LEU A 108 -19.33 -10.50 -2.23
C LEU A 108 -19.14 -11.99 -1.90
N ALA A 109 -18.34 -12.72 -2.68
CA ALA A 109 -18.10 -14.14 -2.45
C ALA A 109 -17.26 -14.44 -1.19
N GLU A 110 -16.47 -13.47 -0.73
CA GLU A 110 -15.54 -13.57 0.42
C GLU A 110 -16.08 -12.90 1.70
N ALA A 111 -17.29 -12.32 1.62
CA ALA A 111 -17.96 -11.59 2.70
C ALA A 111 -19.02 -12.44 3.39
#